data_AF-A0A6L4Z8S1-F1
#
_entry.id   AF-A0A6L4Z8S1-F1
#
_cell.length_a   1.000
_cell.length_b   1.000
_cell.length_c   1.000
_cell.angle_alpha   90.00
_cell.angle_beta   90.00
_cell.angle_gamma   90.00
#
_symmetry.space_group_name_H-M   'P 1'
#
loop_
_entity.id
_entity.type
_entity.pdbx_description
1 polymer ?
#
loop_
_entity_poly.entity_id
_entity_poly.type
_entity_poly.pdbx_seq_one_letter_code
_entity_poly.pdbx_strand_id
1 'polypeptide(L)'
;MSSVEIEHSIILPAWLDSFIYDELGANYAPDYVRYEYNLDLSKEEVKTYLGTYFPRSYAESFCIFDNLYCNAKYYSVMQEKSEISILDFGCGTGGEIIGLLTVLNKHLPDLKKVTILAIDGNHDALRYSNKIVEQFKLQCPYKIEYNVGPIAISDCSDVEIMDEIVKSSFDYILSFKAICELISKQRITGNAYQYVAEILAPKLTETGLITLLDVTVKNDMIGTYYPIYMNQGLRHFLIDAETFKTLIPLPCHKFEDSCTQLCFTQRIFKITHSRKINDISKVSYRIMGKQDFIQKIIPEFTDGKFIIRKKNGVNTYCPYSAGIKEINSFDINI
;
A
#
# COMPACT_ATOMS: atom_id res chain seq x y z
N MET A 1 -8.81 -16.35 -26.29
CA MET A 1 -7.85 -15.26 -26.06
C MET A 1 -7.32 -15.42 -24.65
N SER A 2 -6.04 -15.76 -24.54
CA SER A 2 -5.36 -16.01 -23.27
C SER A 2 -5.35 -14.75 -22.42
N SER A 3 -5.89 -14.79 -21.21
CA SER A 3 -5.71 -13.75 -20.21
C SER A 3 -4.23 -13.71 -19.81
N VAL A 4 -3.51 -12.81 -20.49
CA VAL A 4 -2.09 -12.54 -20.35
C VAL A 4 -1.74 -12.21 -18.91
N GLU A 5 -0.63 -12.77 -18.44
CA GLU A 5 0.00 -12.43 -17.18
C GLU A 5 0.18 -10.93 -17.04
N ILE A 6 -0.54 -10.29 -16.12
CA ILE A 6 -0.07 -9.00 -15.60
C ILE A 6 1.00 -9.33 -14.58
N GLU A 7 2.18 -9.70 -15.08
CA GLU A 7 3.39 -9.64 -14.29
C GLU A 7 3.76 -8.16 -14.18
N HIS A 8 3.56 -7.56 -13.00
CA HIS A 8 3.83 -6.14 -12.76
C HIS A 8 5.35 -5.92 -12.70
N SER A 9 5.98 -5.89 -13.88
CA SER A 9 7.39 -5.63 -14.05
C SER A 9 7.59 -4.19 -14.47
N ILE A 10 8.31 -3.42 -13.65
CA ILE A 10 8.64 -2.03 -13.95
C ILE A 10 10.14 -1.79 -13.86
N ILE A 11 10.58 -0.69 -14.46
CA ILE A 11 11.93 -0.18 -14.34
C ILE A 11 11.83 1.09 -13.50
N LEU A 12 12.69 1.21 -12.48
CA LEU A 12 12.78 2.42 -11.67
C LEU A 12 13.15 3.61 -12.58
N PRO A 13 12.48 4.78 -12.47
CA PRO A 13 12.83 5.94 -13.28
C PRO A 13 14.31 6.29 -13.15
N ALA A 14 14.96 6.57 -14.28
CA ALA A 14 16.43 6.75 -14.33
C ALA A 14 16.92 7.86 -13.38
N TRP A 15 16.17 8.96 -13.25
CA TRP A 15 16.50 10.04 -12.32
C TRP A 15 16.45 9.55 -10.86
N LEU A 16 15.46 8.71 -10.52
CA LEU A 16 15.24 8.24 -9.16
C LEU A 16 16.29 7.19 -8.80
N ASP A 17 16.59 6.30 -9.74
CA ASP A 17 17.67 5.31 -9.64
C ASP A 17 19.02 6.00 -9.37
N SER A 18 19.41 6.97 -10.20
CA SER A 18 20.68 7.69 -10.00
C SER A 18 20.66 8.52 -8.70
N PHE A 19 19.55 9.18 -8.38
CA PHE A 19 19.47 9.97 -7.15
C PHE A 19 19.65 9.10 -5.89
N ILE A 20 18.95 7.96 -5.79
CA ILE A 20 19.04 7.13 -4.58
C ILE A 20 20.40 6.44 -4.46
N TYR A 21 20.95 5.90 -5.56
CA TYR A 21 22.19 5.11 -5.48
C TYR A 21 23.46 5.96 -5.57
N ASP A 22 23.49 6.97 -6.43
CA ASP A 22 24.71 7.72 -6.71
C ASP A 22 24.82 8.95 -5.80
N GLU A 23 23.72 9.67 -5.55
CA GLU A 23 23.74 10.89 -4.71
C GLU A 23 23.49 10.59 -3.23
N LEU A 24 22.50 9.75 -2.91
CA LEU A 24 22.19 9.40 -1.52
C LEU A 24 23.02 8.24 -0.97
N GLY A 25 23.76 7.54 -1.85
CA GLY A 25 24.64 6.44 -1.47
C GLY A 25 23.91 5.21 -0.97
N ALA A 26 22.70 4.94 -1.48
CA ALA A 26 21.96 3.73 -1.16
C ALA A 26 22.73 2.48 -1.61
N ASN A 27 22.48 1.36 -0.94
CA ASN A 27 23.09 0.08 -1.30
C ASN A 27 22.04 -1.04 -1.34
N TYR A 28 22.12 -1.89 -2.35
CA TYR A 28 21.26 -3.07 -2.44
C TYR A 28 21.88 -4.23 -1.67
N ALA A 29 21.28 -4.58 -0.54
CA ALA A 29 21.67 -5.72 0.27
C ALA A 29 20.45 -6.29 1.01
N PRO A 30 19.65 -7.17 0.37
CA PRO A 30 18.45 -7.71 0.98
C PRO A 30 18.75 -8.62 2.17
N ASP A 31 18.14 -8.30 3.32
CA ASP A 31 18.17 -9.14 4.53
C ASP A 31 16.77 -9.12 5.17
N TYR A 32 16.01 -10.19 4.94
CA TYR A 32 14.63 -10.27 5.40
C TYR A 32 14.47 -10.35 6.93
N VAL A 33 15.53 -10.67 7.67
CA VAL A 33 15.49 -10.79 9.14
C VAL A 33 15.87 -9.46 9.79
N ARG A 34 16.90 -8.78 9.27
CA ARG A 34 17.37 -7.51 9.89
C ARG A 34 16.40 -6.34 9.68
N TYR A 35 15.75 -6.29 8.51
CA TYR A 35 14.88 -5.18 8.08
C TYR A 35 13.39 -5.46 8.27
N GLU A 36 13.01 -6.48 9.05
CA GLU A 36 11.65 -6.58 9.60
C GLU A 36 11.38 -5.43 10.61
N TYR A 37 12.42 -4.77 11.11
CA TYR A 37 12.32 -3.68 12.09
C TYR A 37 13.06 -2.43 11.61
N ASN A 38 12.32 -1.38 11.26
CA ASN A 38 12.87 -0.17 10.65
C ASN A 38 13.09 0.97 11.65
N LEU A 39 12.38 0.95 12.79
CA LEU A 39 12.43 2.01 13.79
C LEU A 39 13.86 2.24 14.35
N ASP A 40 14.61 1.16 14.59
CA ASP A 40 15.94 1.19 15.22
C ASP A 40 17.10 1.09 14.22
N LEU A 41 16.88 1.34 12.93
CA LEU A 41 17.96 1.28 11.95
C LEU A 41 18.94 2.44 12.15
N SER A 42 20.23 2.11 12.19
CA SER A 42 21.29 3.09 12.09
C SER A 42 21.28 3.78 10.73
N LYS A 43 21.91 4.94 10.62
CA LYS A 43 22.01 5.71 9.37
C LYS A 43 22.53 4.90 8.17
N GLU A 44 23.47 3.97 8.38
CA GLU A 44 23.99 3.11 7.30
C GLU A 44 23.02 1.98 6.94
N GLU A 45 22.27 1.48 7.91
CA GLU A 45 21.20 0.51 7.65
C GLU A 45 20.01 1.16 6.92
N VAL A 46 19.70 2.42 7.20
CA VAL A 46 18.69 3.19 6.43
C VAL A 46 19.11 3.34 4.96
N LYS A 47 20.40 3.46 4.64
CA LYS A 47 20.86 3.46 3.22
C LYS A 47 20.68 2.10 2.55
N THR A 48 20.84 1.01 3.30
CA THR A 48 20.56 -0.33 2.78
C THR A 48 19.07 -0.52 2.59
N TYR A 49 18.25 -0.01 3.52
CA TYR A 49 16.80 -0.01 3.39
C TYR A 49 16.36 0.78 2.16
N LEU A 50 16.92 1.98 1.98
CA LEU A 50 16.71 2.84 0.80
C LEU A 50 17.13 2.15 -0.51
N GLY A 51 18.19 1.34 -0.51
CA GLY A 51 18.63 0.63 -1.72
C GLY A 51 17.90 -0.68 -1.98
N THR A 52 17.14 -1.20 -1.02
CA THR A 52 16.52 -2.53 -1.13
C THR A 52 15.00 -2.46 -1.14
N TYR A 53 14.40 -1.77 -0.17
CA TYR A 53 12.95 -1.80 0.06
C TYR A 53 12.24 -0.58 -0.52
N PHE A 54 12.89 0.58 -0.60
CA PHE A 54 12.31 1.75 -1.27
C PHE A 54 11.92 1.46 -2.73
N PRO A 55 12.78 0.86 -3.59
CA PRO A 55 12.39 0.54 -4.97
C PRO A 55 11.21 -0.45 -5.03
N ARG A 56 11.13 -1.38 -4.08
CA ARG A 56 10.03 -2.34 -3.97
C ARG A 56 8.71 -1.64 -3.63
N SER A 57 8.70 -0.81 -2.58
CA SER A 57 7.51 -0.02 -2.20
C SER A 57 7.07 0.93 -3.31
N TYR A 58 8.03 1.54 -4.02
CA TYR A 58 7.75 2.32 -5.23
C TYR A 58 6.99 1.51 -6.27
N ALA A 59 7.49 0.31 -6.62
CA ALA A 59 6.85 -0.53 -7.62
C ALA A 59 5.46 -1.01 -7.20
N GLU A 60 5.31 -1.42 -5.95
CA GLU A 60 4.03 -1.84 -5.41
C GLU A 60 3.01 -0.71 -5.53
N SER A 61 3.33 0.47 -5.01
CA SER A 61 2.44 1.64 -5.04
C SER A 61 2.13 2.06 -6.48
N PHE A 62 3.16 2.26 -7.31
CA PHE A 62 2.97 2.63 -8.72
C PHE A 62 2.04 1.65 -9.44
N CYS A 63 2.31 0.35 -9.37
CA CYS A 63 1.50 -0.64 -10.07
C CYS A 63 0.07 -0.77 -9.53
N ILE A 64 -0.12 -0.65 -8.22
CA ILE A 64 -1.44 -0.70 -7.58
C ILE A 64 -2.27 0.51 -8.01
N PHE A 65 -1.73 1.72 -7.87
CA PHE A 65 -2.49 2.93 -8.17
C PHE A 65 -2.63 3.14 -9.68
N ASP A 66 -1.65 2.76 -10.51
CA ASP A 66 -1.82 2.78 -11.97
C ASP A 66 -2.97 1.88 -12.41
N ASN A 67 -3.11 0.69 -11.82
CA ASN A 67 -4.26 -0.19 -12.07
C ASN A 67 -5.59 0.46 -11.68
N LEU A 68 -5.64 1.18 -10.54
CA LEU A 68 -6.83 1.94 -10.14
C LEU A 68 -7.16 3.07 -11.12
N TYR A 69 -6.16 3.87 -11.52
CA TYR A 69 -6.35 5.00 -12.42
C TYR A 69 -6.69 4.58 -13.86
N CYS A 70 -6.37 3.35 -14.26
CA CYS A 70 -6.87 2.80 -15.52
C CYS A 70 -8.39 2.51 -15.50
N ASN A 71 -9.01 2.39 -14.32
CA ASN A 71 -10.44 2.15 -14.23
C ASN A 71 -11.20 3.44 -14.52
N ALA A 72 -12.00 3.44 -15.59
CA ALA A 72 -12.69 4.64 -16.07
C ALA A 72 -13.63 5.28 -15.02
N LYS A 73 -14.31 4.46 -14.20
CA LYS A 73 -15.23 4.97 -13.16
C LYS A 73 -14.46 5.65 -12.02
N TYR A 74 -13.33 5.07 -11.60
CA TYR A 74 -12.46 5.67 -10.61
C TYR A 74 -11.80 6.94 -11.15
N TYR A 75 -11.21 6.85 -12.34
CA TYR A 75 -10.59 7.99 -13.04
C TYR A 75 -11.56 9.15 -13.20
N SER A 76 -12.83 8.89 -13.58
CA SER A 76 -13.81 9.96 -13.79
C SER A 76 -14.08 10.82 -12.56
N VAL A 77 -13.95 10.23 -11.36
CA VAL A 77 -14.10 10.96 -10.10
C VAL A 77 -12.82 11.68 -9.72
N MET A 78 -11.67 11.02 -9.90
CA MET A 78 -10.39 11.58 -9.47
C MET A 78 -9.88 12.71 -10.37
N GLN A 79 -10.20 12.69 -11.67
CA GLN A 79 -9.81 13.76 -12.61
C GLN A 79 -10.45 15.12 -12.29
N GLU A 80 -11.57 15.13 -11.57
CA GLU A 80 -12.26 16.36 -11.16
C GLU A 80 -11.58 17.04 -9.96
N LYS A 81 -10.68 16.33 -9.26
CA LYS A 81 -9.96 16.89 -8.12
C LYS A 81 -8.79 17.74 -8.57
N SER A 82 -8.77 18.99 -8.10
CA SER A 82 -7.62 19.87 -8.28
C SER A 82 -6.61 19.81 -7.13
N GLU A 83 -6.99 19.24 -5.99
CA GLU A 83 -6.12 19.02 -4.84
C GLU A 83 -6.31 17.60 -4.29
N ILE A 84 -5.21 17.00 -3.84
CA ILE A 84 -5.19 15.66 -3.24
C ILE A 84 -4.51 15.70 -1.87
N SER A 85 -5.10 15.06 -0.87
CA SER A 85 -4.50 14.86 0.46
C SER A 85 -4.09 13.40 0.70
N ILE A 86 -2.88 13.19 1.20
CA ILE A 86 -2.28 11.88 1.46
C ILE A 86 -1.83 11.81 2.92
N LEU A 87 -2.20 10.73 3.62
CA LEU A 87 -1.59 10.30 4.87
C LEU A 87 -0.82 9.02 4.61
N ASP A 88 0.42 8.95 5.08
CA ASP A 88 1.22 7.72 5.05
C ASP A 88 1.64 7.34 6.47
N PHE A 89 1.14 6.21 6.95
CA PHE A 89 1.38 5.68 8.28
C PHE A 89 2.48 4.60 8.25
N GLY A 90 3.66 4.98 8.76
CA GLY A 90 4.88 4.18 8.70
C GLY A 90 5.56 4.27 7.34
N CYS A 91 5.78 5.49 6.87
CA CYS A 91 6.27 5.75 5.51
C CYS A 91 7.74 5.36 5.27
N GLY A 92 8.54 5.18 6.34
CA GLY A 92 9.98 4.94 6.24
C GLY A 92 10.68 5.96 5.35
N THR A 93 11.27 5.48 4.24
CA THR A 93 11.97 6.31 3.25
C THR A 93 11.06 6.84 2.12
N GLY A 94 9.75 6.55 2.14
CA GLY A 94 8.76 7.15 1.25
C GLY A 94 8.64 6.54 -0.15
N GLY A 95 8.94 5.25 -0.33
CA GLY A 95 8.92 4.60 -1.65
C GLY A 95 7.53 4.60 -2.27
N GLU A 96 6.55 4.20 -1.48
CA GLU A 96 5.13 4.19 -1.81
C GLU A 96 4.56 5.60 -2.08
N ILE A 97 5.02 6.62 -1.35
CA ILE A 97 4.66 8.02 -1.62
C ILE A 97 5.09 8.42 -3.03
N ILE A 98 6.35 8.14 -3.40
CA ILE A 98 6.87 8.48 -4.73
C ILE A 98 6.19 7.66 -5.84
N GLY A 99 5.85 6.40 -5.55
CA GLY A 99 5.06 5.56 -6.45
C GLY A 99 3.70 6.18 -6.77
N LEU A 100 2.95 6.61 -5.74
CA LEU A 100 1.66 7.27 -5.90
C LEU A 100 1.81 8.62 -6.61
N LEU A 101 2.76 9.47 -6.19
CA LEU A 101 3.03 10.75 -6.86
C LEU A 101 3.34 10.58 -8.36
N THR A 102 4.05 9.51 -8.73
CA THR A 102 4.32 9.21 -10.15
C THR A 102 3.01 8.92 -10.90
N VAL A 103 2.08 8.17 -10.29
CA VAL A 103 0.76 7.89 -10.88
C VAL A 103 -0.08 9.16 -10.98
N LEU A 104 -0.09 10.00 -9.94
CA LEU A 104 -0.82 11.29 -9.97
C LEU A 104 -0.30 12.18 -11.11
N ASN A 105 1.02 12.30 -11.24
CA ASN A 105 1.64 13.05 -12.34
C ASN A 105 1.33 12.48 -13.73
N LYS A 106 1.19 11.16 -13.84
CA LYS A 106 0.86 10.47 -15.09
C LYS A 106 -0.59 10.71 -15.52
N HIS A 107 -1.54 10.65 -14.58
CA HIS A 107 -2.97 10.59 -14.90
C HIS A 107 -3.72 11.90 -14.67
N LEU A 108 -3.23 12.80 -13.81
CA LEU A 108 -3.93 14.03 -13.44
C LEU A 108 -3.16 15.28 -13.90
N PRO A 109 -3.22 15.63 -15.20
CA PRO A 109 -2.48 16.77 -15.75
C PRO A 109 -2.91 18.12 -15.16
N ASP A 110 -4.16 18.23 -14.71
CA ASP A 110 -4.75 19.47 -14.17
C ASP A 110 -4.64 19.56 -12.64
N LEU A 111 -3.98 18.60 -11.99
CA LEU A 111 -3.75 18.61 -10.55
C LEU A 111 -2.93 19.86 -10.18
N LYS A 112 -3.35 20.59 -9.15
CA LYS A 112 -2.69 21.82 -8.71
C LYS A 112 -1.83 21.60 -7.47
N LYS A 113 -2.29 20.74 -6.56
CA LYS A 113 -1.67 20.56 -5.25
C LYS A 113 -1.80 19.15 -4.72
N VAL A 114 -0.73 18.64 -4.11
CA VAL A 114 -0.74 17.46 -3.25
C VAL A 114 -0.26 17.85 -1.86
N THR A 115 -1.04 17.54 -0.83
CA THR A 115 -0.65 17.71 0.58
C THR A 115 -0.39 16.34 1.18
N ILE A 116 0.76 16.16 1.81
CA ILE A 116 1.20 14.88 2.36
C ILE A 116 1.50 15.06 3.83
N LEU A 117 0.95 14.18 4.66
CA LEU A 117 1.39 13.95 6.03
C LEU A 117 2.04 12.57 6.09
N ALA A 118 3.35 12.54 6.25
CA ALA A 118 4.13 11.30 6.33
C ALA A 118 4.57 11.06 7.76
N ILE A 119 4.11 9.95 8.36
CA ILE A 119 4.36 9.60 9.75
C ILE A 119 5.33 8.43 9.81
N ASP A 120 6.40 8.57 10.59
CA ASP A 120 7.32 7.48 10.89
C ASP A 120 8.09 7.80 12.19
N GLY A 121 8.51 6.76 12.92
CA GLY A 121 9.32 6.93 14.12
C GLY A 121 10.82 7.08 13.83
N ASN A 122 11.29 6.68 12.66
CA ASN A 122 12.69 6.78 12.26
C ASN A 122 12.99 8.14 11.59
N HIS A 123 13.63 9.03 12.34
CA HIS A 123 14.01 10.37 11.86
C HIS A 123 14.96 10.35 10.65
N ASP A 124 15.88 9.39 10.56
CA ASP A 124 16.78 9.30 9.41
C ASP A 124 16.03 8.86 8.15
N ALA A 125 15.07 7.92 8.28
CA ALA A 125 14.21 7.52 7.18
C ALA A 125 13.37 8.69 6.65
N LEU A 126 12.75 9.46 7.56
CA LEU A 126 12.03 10.70 7.22
C LEU A 126 12.92 11.73 6.51
N ARG A 127 14.19 11.85 6.93
CA ARG A 127 15.14 12.75 6.29
C ARG A 127 15.43 12.33 4.84
N TYR A 128 15.61 11.04 4.56
CA TYR A 128 15.76 10.57 3.19
C TYR A 128 14.48 10.74 2.38
N SER A 129 13.33 10.41 2.96
CA SER A 129 12.02 10.65 2.32
C SER A 129 11.86 12.11 1.89
N ASN A 130 12.14 13.06 2.79
CA ASN A 130 12.10 14.49 2.48
C ASN A 130 13.02 14.85 1.31
N LYS A 131 14.28 14.40 1.32
CA LYS A 131 15.22 14.66 0.21
C LYS A 131 14.69 14.15 -1.14
N ILE A 132 14.07 12.98 -1.16
CA ILE A 132 13.55 12.37 -2.39
C ILE A 132 12.31 13.12 -2.87
N VAL A 133 11.42 13.52 -1.97
CA VAL A 133 10.26 14.36 -2.31
C VAL A 133 10.71 15.73 -2.84
N GLU A 134 11.73 16.35 -2.24
CA GLU A 134 12.32 17.60 -2.77
C GLU A 134 12.88 17.44 -4.19
N GLN A 135 13.50 16.29 -4.52
CA GLN A 135 13.89 16.02 -5.90
C GLN A 135 12.70 15.78 -6.83
N PHE A 136 11.68 15.07 -6.37
CA PHE A 136 10.48 14.83 -7.17
C PHE A 136 9.76 16.15 -7.51
N LYS A 137 9.74 17.11 -6.58
CA LYS A 137 9.16 18.46 -6.80
C LYS A 137 9.75 19.18 -8.01
N LEU A 138 11.00 18.90 -8.38
CA LEU A 138 11.65 19.49 -9.55
C LEU A 138 11.11 18.94 -10.88
N GLN A 139 10.31 17.86 -10.82
CA GLN A 139 9.86 17.10 -12.00
C GLN A 139 8.34 17.08 -12.18
N CYS A 140 7.57 17.61 -11.24
CA CYS A 140 6.12 17.64 -11.31
C CYS A 140 5.59 19.08 -11.55
N PRO A 141 4.45 19.23 -12.26
CA PRO A 141 3.86 20.53 -12.55
C PRO A 141 3.02 21.10 -11.39
N TYR A 142 2.69 20.27 -10.39
CA TYR A 142 1.86 20.66 -9.25
C TYR A 142 2.68 20.93 -7.98
N LYS A 143 2.08 21.72 -7.08
CA LYS A 143 2.69 22.02 -5.78
C LYS A 143 2.62 20.79 -4.87
N ILE A 144 3.71 20.47 -4.18
CA ILE A 144 3.73 19.45 -3.11
C ILE A 144 4.00 20.12 -1.78
N GLU A 145 3.08 19.96 -0.82
CA GLU A 145 3.27 20.30 0.59
C GLU A 145 3.53 19.02 1.37
N TYR A 146 4.79 18.82 1.76
CA TYR A 146 5.24 17.61 2.45
C TYR A 146 5.49 17.90 3.92
N ASN A 147 4.66 17.34 4.79
CA ASN A 147 4.73 17.48 6.24
C ASN A 147 5.15 16.15 6.85
N VAL A 148 6.06 16.19 7.81
CA VAL A 148 6.54 15.00 8.52
C VAL A 148 6.00 14.99 9.95
N GLY A 149 5.48 13.84 10.38
CA GLY A 149 5.11 13.54 11.75
C GLY A 149 6.08 12.53 12.34
N PRO A 150 7.15 12.96 13.05
CA PRO A 150 8.12 12.04 13.64
C PRO A 150 7.56 11.39 14.91
N ILE A 151 6.66 10.42 14.74
CA ILE A 151 5.95 9.75 15.82
C ILE A 151 6.36 8.29 15.84
N ALA A 152 6.96 7.85 16.95
CA ALA A 152 7.23 6.45 17.22
C ALA A 152 6.06 5.85 18.00
N ILE A 153 5.46 4.78 17.49
CA ILE A 153 4.34 4.08 18.13
C ILE A 153 4.89 3.06 19.13
N SER A 154 4.76 3.36 20.42
CA SER A 154 5.19 2.51 21.53
C SER A 154 4.07 1.60 22.02
N ASP A 155 2.82 2.05 21.94
CA ASP A 155 1.62 1.29 22.25
C ASP A 155 0.35 1.88 21.58
N CYS A 156 -0.83 1.34 21.92
CA CYS A 156 -2.13 1.82 21.43
C CYS A 156 -2.37 3.32 21.69
N SER A 157 -1.92 3.86 22.83
CA SER A 157 -2.19 5.25 23.20
C SER A 157 -1.53 6.25 22.24
N ASP A 158 -0.37 5.90 21.67
CA ASP A 158 0.28 6.75 20.66
C ASP A 158 -0.53 6.82 19.36
N VAL A 159 -1.23 5.74 19.00
CA VAL A 159 -2.12 5.71 17.82
C VAL A 159 -3.40 6.52 18.10
N GLU A 160 -3.91 6.48 19.32
CA GLU A 160 -5.05 7.31 19.76
C GLU A 160 -4.71 8.81 19.77
N ILE A 161 -3.52 9.18 20.24
CA ILE A 161 -3.03 10.56 20.16
C ILE A 161 -2.93 11.02 18.69
N MET A 162 -2.45 10.15 17.81
CA MET A 162 -2.45 10.43 16.37
C MET A 162 -3.88 10.64 15.85
N ASP A 163 -4.85 9.86 16.32
CA ASP A 163 -6.27 10.06 15.96
C ASP A 163 -6.76 11.47 16.34
N GLU A 164 -6.44 11.94 17.54
CA GLU A 164 -6.84 13.27 18.04
C GLU A 164 -6.19 14.43 17.28
N ILE A 165 -4.92 14.27 16.89
CA ILE A 165 -4.13 15.32 16.24
C ILE A 165 -4.47 15.40 14.75
N VAL A 166 -4.66 14.24 14.10
CA VAL A 166 -4.91 14.16 12.67
C VAL A 166 -6.41 14.39 12.39
N LYS A 167 -6.81 15.67 12.36
CA LYS A 167 -8.21 16.09 12.16
C LYS A 167 -8.64 16.24 10.69
N SER A 168 -7.70 16.15 9.77
CA SER A 168 -7.97 16.30 8.33
C SER A 168 -8.51 15.02 7.72
N SER A 169 -9.30 15.16 6.66
CA SER A 169 -9.68 14.04 5.80
C SER A 169 -8.69 13.84 4.64
N PHE A 170 -8.47 12.59 4.26
CA PHE A 170 -7.49 12.18 3.26
C PHE A 170 -8.13 11.49 2.07
N ASP A 171 -7.63 11.79 0.87
CA ASP A 171 -7.98 11.07 -0.35
C ASP A 171 -7.25 9.73 -0.44
N TYR A 172 -6.04 9.67 0.11
CA TYR A 172 -5.27 8.44 0.23
C TYR A 172 -4.76 8.28 1.66
N ILE A 173 -4.98 7.11 2.22
CA ILE A 173 -4.29 6.65 3.41
C ILE A 173 -3.47 5.41 3.05
N LEU A 174 -2.17 5.45 3.29
CA LEU A 174 -1.23 4.38 2.98
C LEU A 174 -0.66 3.81 4.28
N SER A 175 -0.44 2.50 4.32
CA SER A 175 0.48 1.88 5.26
C SER A 175 1.11 0.66 4.62
N PHE A 176 2.39 0.78 4.27
CA PHE A 176 3.13 -0.25 3.53
C PHE A 176 4.20 -0.85 4.45
N LYS A 177 3.98 -2.10 4.86
CA LYS A 177 4.93 -2.91 5.67
C LYS A 177 5.26 -2.31 7.04
N ALA A 178 4.40 -1.45 7.59
CA ALA A 178 4.58 -0.88 8.92
C ALA A 178 3.82 -1.64 10.02
N ILE A 179 2.62 -2.15 9.71
CA ILE A 179 1.75 -2.79 10.71
C ILE A 179 2.37 -4.10 11.22
N CYS A 180 3.08 -4.86 10.38
CA CYS A 180 3.84 -6.03 10.82
C CYS A 180 4.89 -5.70 11.91
N GLU A 181 5.47 -4.50 11.91
CA GLU A 181 6.39 -4.06 12.96
C GLU A 181 5.67 -3.89 14.31
N LEU A 182 4.46 -3.32 14.27
CA LEU A 182 3.62 -3.16 15.46
C LEU A 182 3.24 -4.52 16.06
N ILE A 183 2.93 -5.50 15.20
CA ILE A 183 2.60 -6.87 15.60
C ILE A 183 3.82 -7.56 16.20
N SER A 184 4.94 -7.56 15.49
CA SER A 184 6.15 -8.28 15.88
C SER A 184 6.79 -7.72 17.16
N LYS A 185 6.54 -6.44 17.48
CA LYS A 185 6.91 -5.82 18.75
C LYS A 185 5.81 -5.83 19.81
N GLN A 186 4.64 -6.42 19.53
CA GLN A 186 3.49 -6.47 20.45
C GLN A 186 3.06 -5.08 20.95
N ARG A 187 3.12 -4.08 20.06
CA ARG A 187 2.75 -2.69 20.35
C ARG A 187 1.24 -2.52 20.47
N ILE A 188 0.49 -3.30 19.68
CA ILE A 188 -0.97 -3.25 19.65
C ILE A 188 -1.52 -4.56 20.20
N THR A 189 -2.47 -4.45 21.12
CA THR A 189 -3.23 -5.59 21.63
C THR A 189 -4.32 -5.98 20.63
N GLY A 190 -4.52 -7.29 20.42
CA GLY A 190 -5.50 -7.77 19.44
C GLY A 190 -4.97 -7.67 18.01
N ASN A 191 -5.87 -7.57 17.03
CA ASN A 191 -5.47 -7.53 15.62
C ASN A 191 -5.07 -6.11 15.20
N ALA A 192 -3.76 -5.88 15.03
CA ALA A 192 -3.23 -4.57 14.66
C ALA A 192 -3.77 -4.03 13.33
N TYR A 193 -4.09 -4.88 12.36
CA TYR A 193 -4.69 -4.43 11.09
C TYR A 193 -6.12 -3.91 11.28
N GLN A 194 -6.91 -4.60 12.11
CA GLN A 194 -8.24 -4.13 12.50
C GLN A 194 -8.14 -2.78 13.21
N TYR A 195 -7.31 -2.70 14.25
CA TYR A 195 -7.15 -1.51 15.08
C TYR A 195 -6.70 -0.28 14.27
N VAL A 196 -5.69 -0.45 13.40
CA VAL A 196 -5.23 0.64 12.52
C VAL A 196 -6.32 1.05 11.53
N ALA A 197 -7.10 0.11 10.99
CA ALA A 197 -8.21 0.44 10.09
C ALA A 197 -9.33 1.20 10.80
N GLU A 198 -9.68 0.83 12.04
CA GLU A 198 -10.68 1.50 12.87
C GLU A 198 -10.34 2.97 13.12
N ILE A 199 -9.06 3.30 13.30
CA ILE A 199 -8.59 4.66 13.55
C ILE A 199 -8.44 5.46 12.25
N LEU A 200 -7.87 4.85 11.21
CA LEU A 200 -7.51 5.59 10.01
C LEU A 200 -8.63 5.69 8.97
N ALA A 201 -9.44 4.64 8.78
CA ALA A 201 -10.48 4.66 7.75
C ALA A 201 -11.53 5.78 7.94
N PRO A 202 -11.96 6.16 9.17
CA PRO A 202 -12.83 7.30 9.39
C PRO A 202 -12.26 8.64 8.89
N LYS A 203 -10.94 8.75 8.74
CA LYS A 203 -10.26 9.93 8.22
C LYS A 203 -10.27 10.01 6.69
N LEU A 204 -10.95 9.11 5.99
CA LEU A 204 -11.09 9.23 4.53
C LEU A 204 -12.09 10.30 4.13
N THR A 205 -11.80 11.01 3.03
CA THR A 205 -12.81 11.78 2.31
C THR A 205 -13.90 10.86 1.75
N GLU A 206 -15.01 11.42 1.26
CA GLU A 206 -16.09 10.61 0.67
C GLU A 206 -15.63 9.71 -0.49
N THR A 207 -14.59 10.14 -1.21
CA THR A 207 -14.01 9.41 -2.35
C THR A 207 -12.59 8.90 -2.06
N GLY A 208 -12.20 8.91 -0.79
CA GLY A 208 -10.88 8.47 -0.36
C GLY A 208 -10.75 6.95 -0.30
N LEU A 209 -9.53 6.47 -0.44
CA LEU A 209 -9.17 5.06 -0.30
C LEU A 209 -8.06 4.87 0.74
N ILE A 210 -8.20 3.83 1.56
CA ILE A 210 -7.13 3.32 2.42
C ILE A 210 -6.52 2.07 1.80
N THR A 211 -5.19 2.02 1.71
CA THR A 211 -4.42 0.88 1.23
C THR A 211 -3.52 0.37 2.34
N LEU A 212 -3.85 -0.80 2.87
CA LEU A 212 -3.02 -1.53 3.83
C LEU A 212 -2.31 -2.65 3.09
N LEU A 213 -0.98 -2.60 3.09
CA LEU A 213 -0.12 -3.53 2.37
C LEU A 213 0.96 -4.06 3.30
N ASP A 214 1.19 -5.37 3.27
CA ASP A 214 2.20 -5.98 4.12
C ASP A 214 2.92 -7.17 3.46
N VAL A 215 4.04 -7.57 4.06
CA VAL A 215 4.85 -8.72 3.65
C VAL A 215 4.08 -10.04 3.81
N THR A 216 4.52 -11.06 3.10
CA THR A 216 3.83 -12.36 3.04
C THR A 216 4.50 -13.47 3.86
N VAL A 217 5.23 -13.08 4.91
CA VAL A 217 5.99 -13.99 5.77
C VAL A 217 5.16 -14.49 6.96
N LYS A 218 5.63 -15.57 7.59
CA LYS A 218 5.07 -16.10 8.83
C LYS A 218 5.65 -15.30 9.99
N ASN A 219 4.81 -14.96 10.96
CA ASN A 219 5.24 -14.40 12.23
C ASN A 219 4.90 -15.39 13.35
N ASP A 220 5.90 -15.72 14.16
CA ASP A 220 5.74 -16.73 15.19
C ASP A 220 4.93 -16.25 16.40
N MET A 221 4.89 -14.93 16.66
CA MET A 221 4.10 -14.35 17.76
C MET A 221 2.60 -14.53 17.55
N ILE A 222 2.12 -14.34 16.32
CA ILE A 222 0.71 -14.58 15.95
C ILE A 222 0.42 -16.02 15.51
N GLY A 223 1.47 -16.85 15.36
CA GLY A 223 1.34 -18.26 14.96
C GLY A 223 0.90 -18.50 13.51
N THR A 224 0.83 -17.45 12.67
CA THR A 224 0.34 -17.53 11.28
C THR A 224 1.06 -16.55 10.35
N TYR A 225 0.65 -16.47 9.09
CA TYR A 225 1.18 -15.53 8.12
C TYR A 225 0.45 -14.18 8.17
N TYR A 226 1.19 -13.08 8.00
CA TYR A 226 0.61 -11.72 8.00
C TYR A 226 -0.58 -11.56 7.04
N PRO A 227 -0.60 -12.12 5.80
CA PRO A 227 -1.77 -12.04 4.93
C PRO A 227 -3.03 -12.66 5.52
N ILE A 228 -2.91 -13.80 6.23
CA ILE A 228 -4.05 -14.46 6.87
C ILE A 228 -4.56 -13.58 8.02
N TYR A 229 -3.64 -13.07 8.84
CA TYR A 229 -3.96 -12.22 9.99
C TYR A 229 -4.57 -10.88 9.58
N MET A 230 -4.05 -10.26 8.51
CA MET A 230 -4.60 -9.06 7.90
C MET A 230 -6.00 -9.30 7.34
N ASN A 231 -6.20 -10.37 6.57
CA ASN A 231 -7.53 -10.69 6.03
C ASN A 231 -8.56 -10.94 7.14
N GLN A 232 -8.15 -11.57 8.24
CA GLN A 232 -9.01 -11.77 9.41
C GLN A 232 -9.37 -10.44 10.10
N GLY A 233 -8.37 -9.59 10.37
CA GLY A 233 -8.58 -8.31 11.06
C GLY A 233 -9.46 -7.34 10.26
N LEU A 234 -9.13 -7.16 8.98
CA LEU A 234 -9.87 -6.24 8.12
C LEU A 234 -11.30 -6.72 7.84
N ARG A 235 -11.52 -8.03 7.86
CA ARG A 235 -12.89 -8.57 7.82
C ARG A 235 -13.68 -8.15 9.06
N HIS A 236 -13.12 -8.27 10.26
CA HIS A 236 -13.82 -7.87 11.49
C HIS A 236 -14.14 -6.37 11.47
N PHE A 237 -13.16 -5.54 11.12
CA PHE A 237 -13.38 -4.10 10.91
C PHE A 237 -14.58 -3.82 9.98
N LEU A 238 -14.66 -4.48 8.83
CA LEU A 238 -15.72 -4.22 7.85
C LEU A 238 -17.10 -4.78 8.26
N ILE A 239 -17.15 -5.79 9.13
CA ILE A 239 -18.41 -6.25 9.72
C ILE A 239 -18.94 -5.22 10.70
N ASP A 240 -18.06 -4.61 11.49
CA ASP A 240 -18.44 -3.63 12.51
C ASP A 240 -18.69 -2.24 11.92
N ALA A 241 -18.03 -1.91 10.81
CA ALA A 241 -18.10 -0.61 10.15
C ALA A 241 -18.87 -0.67 8.82
N GLU A 242 -20.20 -0.78 8.89
CA GLU A 242 -21.13 -0.92 7.74
C GLU A 242 -21.02 0.20 6.68
N THR A 243 -20.37 1.32 7.01
CA THR A 243 -20.14 2.44 6.09
C THR A 243 -18.92 2.26 5.20
N PHE A 244 -18.12 1.22 5.40
CA PHE A 244 -16.94 0.90 4.61
C PHE A 244 -17.12 -0.39 3.81
N LYS A 245 -16.39 -0.49 2.70
CA LYS A 245 -16.39 -1.68 1.86
C LYS A 245 -15.02 -1.91 1.24
N THR A 246 -14.70 -3.17 0.99
CA THR A 246 -13.52 -3.53 0.21
C THR A 246 -13.69 -3.16 -1.27
N LEU A 247 -12.65 -2.60 -1.86
CA LEU A 247 -12.52 -2.46 -3.31
C LEU A 247 -11.72 -3.62 -3.91
N ILE A 248 -10.53 -3.87 -3.34
CA ILE A 248 -9.60 -4.92 -3.76
C ILE A 248 -9.14 -5.68 -2.51
N PRO A 249 -9.14 -7.03 -2.50
CA PRO A 249 -9.44 -7.92 -3.62
C PRO A 249 -10.94 -8.03 -3.98
N LEU A 250 -11.24 -8.19 -5.27
CA LEU A 250 -12.60 -8.36 -5.81
C LEU A 250 -13.43 -9.49 -5.15
N PRO A 251 -12.92 -10.72 -4.90
CA PRO A 251 -13.72 -11.73 -4.22
C PRO A 251 -14.07 -11.31 -2.80
N CYS A 252 -13.21 -10.52 -2.16
CA CYS A 252 -13.46 -10.04 -0.82
C CYS A 252 -14.52 -8.93 -0.80
N HIS A 253 -14.58 -8.07 -1.83
CA HIS A 253 -15.72 -7.18 -2.04
C HIS A 253 -17.04 -7.96 -2.21
N LYS A 254 -17.01 -9.03 -3.02
CA LYS A 254 -18.20 -9.79 -3.39
C LYS A 254 -18.76 -10.65 -2.26
N PHE A 255 -17.89 -11.29 -1.49
CA PHE A 255 -18.28 -12.27 -0.47
C PHE A 255 -18.11 -11.75 0.97
N GLU A 256 -17.87 -10.44 1.14
CA GLU A 256 -17.56 -9.81 2.43
C GLU A 256 -18.47 -10.27 3.57
N ASP A 257 -19.78 -10.16 3.34
CA ASP A 257 -20.84 -10.35 4.35
C ASP A 257 -20.95 -11.80 4.87
N SER A 258 -20.43 -12.78 4.12
CA SER A 258 -20.60 -14.21 4.41
C SER A 258 -19.30 -14.99 4.48
N CYS A 259 -18.19 -14.40 4.06
CA CYS A 259 -16.90 -15.08 4.02
C CYS A 259 -16.41 -15.34 5.44
N THR A 260 -15.95 -16.56 5.75
CA THR A 260 -15.29 -16.89 7.03
C THR A 260 -13.89 -17.48 6.83
N GLN A 261 -13.35 -17.34 5.62
CA GLN A 261 -12.15 -18.06 5.20
C GLN A 261 -10.87 -17.34 5.65
N LEU A 262 -9.94 -18.13 6.19
CA LEU A 262 -8.59 -17.69 6.53
C LEU A 262 -7.66 -17.88 5.33
N CYS A 263 -7.83 -17.03 4.31
CA CYS A 263 -7.11 -17.15 3.06
C CYS A 263 -5.73 -16.46 3.08
N PHE A 264 -4.75 -17.09 2.44
CA PHE A 264 -3.45 -16.49 2.17
C PHE A 264 -3.47 -15.84 0.79
N THR A 265 -3.46 -14.50 0.77
CA THR A 265 -3.34 -13.67 -0.43
C THR A 265 -1.88 -13.29 -0.68
N GLN A 266 -1.46 -13.23 -1.94
CA GLN A 266 -0.11 -12.79 -2.30
C GLN A 266 -0.06 -12.27 -3.74
N ARG A 267 0.59 -11.12 -3.89
CA ARG A 267 0.96 -10.48 -5.15
C ARG A 267 2.47 -10.40 -5.26
N ILE A 268 2.93 -10.44 -6.50
CA ILE A 268 4.34 -10.37 -6.86
C ILE A 268 4.51 -9.13 -7.73
N PHE A 269 5.39 -8.24 -7.29
CA PHE A 269 5.85 -7.10 -8.07
C PHE A 269 7.32 -7.33 -8.42
N LYS A 270 7.71 -6.95 -9.63
CA LYS A 270 9.09 -7.01 -10.10
C LYS A 270 9.56 -5.60 -10.42
N ILE A 271 10.73 -5.24 -9.90
CA ILE A 271 11.38 -3.98 -10.24
C ILE A 271 12.80 -4.21 -10.71
N THR A 272 13.18 -3.52 -11.78
CA THR A 272 14.56 -3.43 -12.26
C THR A 272 15.11 -2.05 -11.97
N HIS A 273 16.33 -2.00 -11.41
CA HIS A 273 17.12 -0.81 -11.16
C HIS A 273 18.61 -1.10 -11.37
N SER A 274 19.46 -0.08 -11.31
CA SER A 274 20.90 -0.15 -11.61
C SER A 274 21.69 -1.21 -10.82
N ARG A 275 21.17 -1.66 -9.68
CA ARG A 275 21.82 -2.67 -8.79
C ARG A 275 21.21 -4.06 -8.88
N LYS A 276 19.99 -4.21 -9.44
CA LYS A 276 19.32 -5.51 -9.54
C LYS A 276 18.29 -5.53 -10.67
N ILE A 277 18.38 -6.55 -11.51
CA ILE A 277 17.35 -6.88 -12.50
C ILE A 277 16.30 -7.77 -11.86
N ASN A 278 15.02 -7.47 -12.10
CA ASN A 278 13.88 -8.23 -11.62
C ASN A 278 13.95 -8.53 -10.12
N ASP A 279 14.24 -7.52 -9.31
CA ASP A 279 14.08 -7.63 -7.86
C ASP A 279 12.61 -7.91 -7.53
N ILE A 280 12.38 -8.89 -6.66
CA ILE A 280 11.04 -9.44 -6.40
C ILE A 280 10.54 -8.94 -5.05
N SER A 281 9.38 -8.29 -5.07
CA SER A 281 8.59 -8.03 -3.88
C SER A 281 7.36 -8.94 -3.82
N LYS A 282 7.08 -9.47 -2.62
CA LYS A 282 5.95 -10.38 -2.37
C LYS A 282 5.11 -9.87 -1.22
N VAL A 283 3.94 -9.36 -1.53
CA VAL A 283 3.11 -8.61 -0.58
C VAL A 283 1.66 -9.05 -0.67
N SER A 284 0.89 -8.76 0.37
CA SER A 284 -0.56 -8.85 0.38
C SER A 284 -1.08 -7.45 0.65
N TYR A 285 -2.20 -7.08 0.03
CA TYR A 285 -2.82 -5.79 0.30
C TYR A 285 -4.33 -5.84 0.22
N ARG A 286 -4.95 -4.87 0.89
CA ARG A 286 -6.38 -4.59 0.88
C ARG A 286 -6.56 -3.10 0.59
N ILE A 287 -7.46 -2.79 -0.35
CA ILE A 287 -7.90 -1.42 -0.63
C ILE A 287 -9.37 -1.33 -0.21
N MET A 288 -9.68 -0.34 0.63
CA MET A 288 -11.02 -0.13 1.17
C MET A 288 -11.38 1.36 1.06
N GLY A 289 -12.66 1.67 1.14
CA GLY A 289 -13.16 3.03 1.16
C GLY A 289 -14.62 3.06 1.60
N LYS A 290 -15.25 4.23 1.56
CA LYS A 290 -16.66 4.36 1.93
C LYS A 290 -17.54 3.56 0.96
N GLN A 291 -18.49 2.82 1.50
CA GLN A 291 -19.34 1.90 0.76
C GLN A 291 -20.00 2.56 -0.46
N ASP A 292 -20.58 3.74 -0.28
CA ASP A 292 -21.25 4.49 -1.35
C ASP A 292 -20.33 4.85 -2.52
N PHE A 293 -19.06 5.12 -2.23
CA PHE A 293 -18.07 5.38 -3.27
C PHE A 293 -17.60 4.09 -3.94
N ILE A 294 -17.28 3.06 -3.14
CA ILE A 294 -16.84 1.76 -3.65
C ILE A 294 -17.88 1.17 -4.61
N GLN A 295 -19.16 1.22 -4.27
CA GLN A 295 -20.25 0.73 -5.13
C GLN A 295 -20.33 1.48 -6.48
N LYS A 296 -19.93 2.75 -6.52
CA LYS A 296 -19.91 3.54 -7.76
C LYS A 296 -18.76 3.16 -8.68
N ILE A 297 -17.61 2.78 -8.13
CA ILE A 297 -16.37 2.55 -8.91
C ILE A 297 -16.07 1.08 -9.18
N ILE A 298 -16.63 0.15 -8.41
CA ILE A 298 -16.42 -1.28 -8.62
C ILE A 298 -16.87 -1.67 -10.05
N PRO A 299 -16.06 -2.42 -10.81
CA PRO A 299 -16.47 -2.93 -12.11
C PRO A 299 -17.62 -3.92 -11.94
N GLU A 300 -18.44 -4.04 -12.98
CA GLU A 300 -19.36 -5.17 -13.06
C GLU A 300 -18.58 -6.40 -13.50
N PHE A 301 -18.70 -7.50 -12.76
CA PHE A 301 -18.01 -8.73 -13.10
C PHE A 301 -18.87 -9.96 -12.89
N THR A 302 -18.73 -10.91 -13.80
CA THR A 302 -19.45 -12.18 -13.76
C THR A 302 -18.90 -13.10 -12.67
N ASP A 303 -19.67 -14.14 -12.32
CA ASP A 303 -19.13 -15.26 -11.57
C ASP A 303 -17.92 -15.87 -12.28
N GLY A 304 -16.93 -16.27 -11.48
CA GLY A 304 -15.66 -16.79 -11.94
C GLY A 304 -14.81 -17.26 -10.78
N LYS A 305 -13.69 -17.92 -11.10
CA LYS A 305 -12.67 -18.32 -10.13
C LYS A 305 -11.69 -17.17 -9.92
N PHE A 306 -11.75 -16.57 -8.74
CA PHE A 306 -10.94 -15.41 -8.39
C PHE A 306 -9.56 -15.85 -7.91
N ILE A 307 -8.50 -15.50 -8.65
CA ILE A 307 -7.11 -15.84 -8.33
C ILE A 307 -6.62 -14.94 -7.20
N ILE A 308 -6.34 -15.50 -6.03
CA ILE A 308 -5.88 -14.76 -4.84
C ILE A 308 -4.36 -14.85 -4.64
N ARG A 309 -3.71 -15.80 -5.32
CA ARG A 309 -2.26 -15.99 -5.34
C ARG A 309 -1.85 -16.77 -6.57
N LYS A 310 -0.69 -16.44 -7.12
CA LYS A 310 0.00 -17.24 -8.13
C LYS A 310 1.41 -17.56 -7.64
N LYS A 311 1.79 -18.84 -7.64
CA LYS A 311 3.14 -19.30 -7.25
C LYS A 311 3.61 -20.38 -8.23
N ASN A 312 4.76 -20.17 -8.86
CA ASN A 312 5.39 -21.13 -9.78
C ASN A 312 4.42 -21.61 -10.89
N GLY A 313 3.66 -20.70 -11.49
CA GLY A 313 2.65 -21.03 -12.51
C GLY A 313 1.35 -21.63 -11.97
N VAL A 314 1.25 -21.92 -10.66
CA VAL A 314 0.04 -22.47 -10.03
C VAL A 314 -0.81 -21.36 -9.44
N ASN A 315 -2.07 -21.30 -9.87
CA ASN A 315 -3.09 -20.39 -9.34
C ASN A 315 -3.75 -20.99 -8.09
N THR A 316 -3.89 -20.17 -7.05
CA THR A 316 -4.73 -20.42 -5.88
C THR A 316 -5.93 -19.49 -5.95
N TYR A 317 -7.13 -20.03 -5.69
CA TYR A 317 -8.38 -19.31 -5.87
C TYR A 317 -9.09 -19.03 -4.55
N CYS A 318 -9.97 -18.03 -4.53
CA CYS A 318 -10.88 -17.79 -3.43
C CYS A 318 -11.80 -19.02 -3.23
N PRO A 319 -11.96 -19.56 -2.01
CA PRO A 319 -12.77 -20.75 -1.77
C PRO A 319 -14.26 -20.60 -2.08
N TYR A 320 -14.81 -19.38 -2.00
CA TYR A 320 -16.21 -19.10 -2.37
C TYR A 320 -16.40 -18.86 -3.87
N SER A 321 -15.30 -18.70 -4.61
CA SER A 321 -15.39 -18.44 -6.03
C SER A 321 -15.61 -19.72 -6.82
N ALA A 322 -16.60 -19.70 -7.71
CA ALA A 322 -16.94 -20.80 -8.59
C ALA A 322 -17.13 -20.27 -10.02
N GLY A 323 -16.92 -21.15 -11.01
CA GLY A 323 -17.06 -20.80 -12.43
C GLY A 323 -15.90 -21.31 -13.29
N ILE A 324 -15.99 -21.03 -14.58
CA ILE A 324 -15.00 -21.47 -15.59
C ILE A 324 -14.00 -20.35 -15.91
N LYS A 325 -14.46 -19.09 -15.91
CA LYS A 325 -13.61 -17.92 -16.16
C LYS A 325 -12.69 -17.67 -14.97
N GLU A 326 -11.39 -17.57 -15.21
CA GLU A 326 -10.45 -17.10 -14.21
C GLU A 326 -10.40 -15.57 -14.20
N ILE A 327 -10.42 -14.99 -13.00
CA ILE A 327 -10.43 -13.54 -12.79
C ILE A 327 -9.27 -13.18 -11.87
N ASN A 328 -8.45 -12.21 -12.27
CA ASN A 328 -7.42 -11.66 -11.39
C ASN A 328 -8.10 -10.85 -10.28
N SER A 329 -8.01 -11.31 -9.03
CA SER A 329 -8.69 -10.66 -7.89
C SER A 329 -8.24 -9.22 -7.60
N PHE A 330 -7.13 -8.80 -8.22
CA PHE A 330 -6.45 -7.55 -7.94
C PHE A 330 -6.42 -6.61 -9.14
N ASP A 331 -7.15 -6.94 -10.20
CA ASP A 331 -7.32 -6.08 -11.37
C ASP A 331 -8.73 -5.50 -11.37
N ILE A 332 -8.83 -4.17 -11.28
CA ILE A 332 -10.12 -3.47 -11.26
C ILE A 332 -10.66 -3.15 -12.68
N ASN A 333 -9.95 -3.53 -13.74
CA ASN A 333 -10.27 -3.19 -15.13
C ASN A 333 -10.93 -4.33 -15.92
N ILE A 334 -11.66 -5.21 -15.22
CA ILE A 334 -12.17 -6.49 -15.74
C ILE A 334 -13.49 -6.43 -16.49
#